data_AF-A0A180FW69-F1
#
_entry.id   AF-A0A180FW69-F1
#
_cell.length_a   1.000
_cell.length_b   1.000
_cell.length_c   1.000
_cell.angle_alpha   90.00
_cell.angle_beta   90.00
_cell.angle_gamma   90.00
#
_symmetry.space_group_name_H-M   'P 1'
#
loop_
_entity.id
_entity.type
_entity.pdbx_description
1 polymer ?
#
loop_
_entity_poly.entity_id
_entity_poly.type
_entity_poly.pdbx_seq_one_letter_code
_entity_poly.pdbx_strand_id
1 'polypeptide(L)' 'MLGQRKTGTKSNEIPVIPEWLELLELKGSIVTIDAAGTQTSVAEKIIEKEADYVLAVKNNQKTVRAEMPFLTAKCE' A
#
# COMPACT_ATOMS: atom_id res chain seq x y z
N MET A 1 11.43 3.02 -14.71
CA MET A 1 11.37 2.02 -13.62
C MET A 1 12.47 2.34 -12.63
N LEU A 2 12.16 2.67 -11.38
CA LEU A 2 13.15 3.11 -10.36
C LEU A 2 13.79 1.94 -9.60
N GLY A 3 13.23 0.74 -9.72
CA GLY A 3 13.79 -0.51 -9.18
C GLY A 3 12.86 -1.68 -9.48
N GLN A 4 13.31 -2.90 -9.19
CA GLN A 4 12.44 -4.06 -8.98
C GLN A 4 13.09 -4.98 -7.92
N ARG A 5 12.31 -5.60 -7.04
CA ARG A 5 12.79 -6.65 -6.12
C ARG A 5 11.95 -7.89 -6.27
N LYS A 6 12.64 -8.99 -6.55
CA LYS A 6 12.02 -10.31 -6.67
C LYS A 6 11.68 -10.82 -5.26
N THR A 7 10.45 -11.31 -5.10
CA THR A 7 10.03 -12.01 -3.90
C THR A 7 10.64 -13.41 -3.86
N GLY A 8 10.85 -13.95 -2.65
CA GLY A 8 11.31 -15.32 -2.48
C GLY A 8 10.26 -16.32 -3.00
N THR A 9 10.68 -17.51 -3.44
CA THR A 9 9.85 -18.54 -4.10
C THR A 9 8.62 -18.99 -3.29
N LYS A 10 8.54 -18.69 -1.99
CA LYS A 10 7.40 -18.97 -1.10
C LYS A 10 6.92 -17.75 -0.30
N SER A 11 7.46 -16.56 -0.57
CA SER A 11 7.09 -15.33 0.13
C SER A 11 6.16 -14.48 -0.74
N ASN A 12 5.06 -14.02 -0.15
CA ASN A 12 4.18 -13.05 -0.78
C ASN A 12 4.84 -11.66 -0.83
N GLU A 13 4.30 -10.75 -1.64
CA GLU A 13 4.81 -9.37 -1.81
C GLU A 13 4.61 -8.51 -0.55
N ILE A 14 3.59 -8.84 0.23
CA ILE A 14 3.13 -8.20 1.48
C ILE A 14 4.28 -7.81 2.44
N PRO A 15 5.16 -8.74 2.90
CA PRO A 15 6.27 -8.40 3.78
C PRO A 15 7.42 -7.67 3.08
N VAL A 16 7.54 -7.76 1.76
CA VAL A 16 8.67 -7.19 1.01
C VAL A 16 8.46 -5.72 0.69
N ILE A 17 7.20 -5.28 0.53
CA ILE A 17 6.83 -3.87 0.28
C ILE A 17 7.49 -2.89 1.28
N PRO A 18 7.37 -3.05 2.61
CA PRO A 18 7.96 -2.09 3.55
C PRO A 18 9.50 -2.04 3.49
N GLU A 19 10.18 -3.18 3.33
CA GLU A 19 11.63 -3.21 3.10
C GLU A 19 12.02 -2.48 1.82
N TRP A 20 11.14 -2.52 0.82
CA TRP A 20 11.39 -1.90 -0.46
C TRP A 20 11.18 -0.40 -0.44
N LEU A 21 10.14 0.07 0.24
CA LEU A 21 9.91 1.49 0.52
C LEU A 21 11.08 2.09 1.31
N GLU A 22 11.72 1.31 2.20
CA GLU A 22 12.89 1.76 2.96
C GLU A 22 14.05 2.20 2.06
N LEU A 23 14.26 1.53 0.93
CA LEU A 23 15.35 1.81 0.00
C LEU A 23 15.08 3.02 -0.92
N LEU A 24 13.83 3.51 -0.98
CA LEU A 24 13.44 4.59 -1.86
C LEU A 24 13.39 5.93 -1.12
N GLU A 25 13.84 7.00 -1.78
CA GLU A 25 13.59 8.37 -1.35
C GLU A 25 12.17 8.76 -1.76
N LEU A 26 11.27 8.91 -0.78
CA LEU A 26 9.83 9.09 -1.03
C LEU A 26 9.32 10.47 -0.60
N LYS A 27 10.18 11.32 0.00
CA LYS A 27 9.77 12.61 0.54
C LYS A 27 9.02 13.45 -0.51
N GLY A 28 7.82 13.90 -0.16
CA GLY A 28 6.96 14.70 -1.04
C GLY A 28 6.39 13.95 -2.26
N SER A 29 6.48 12.62 -2.28
CA SER A 29 5.91 11.77 -3.33
C SER A 29 4.57 11.18 -2.89
N ILE A 30 3.73 10.84 -3.87
CA ILE A 30 2.48 10.09 -3.65
C ILE A 30 2.73 8.62 -3.98
N VAL A 31 2.58 7.76 -2.98
CA VAL A 31 2.72 6.31 -3.10
C VAL A 31 1.35 5.66 -3.34
N THR A 32 1.17 5.07 -4.50
CA THR A 32 -0.04 4.30 -4.85
C THR A 32 0.25 2.81 -4.82
N ILE A 33 -0.50 2.05 -4.03
CA ILE A 33 -0.34 0.58 -3.94
C ILE A 33 -1.69 -0.08 -4.10
N ASP A 34 -1.68 -1.27 -4.71
CA ASP A 34 -2.87 -2.07 -4.91
C ASP A 34 -3.51 -2.55 -3.59
N ALA A 35 -4.64 -3.25 -3.74
CA ALA A 35 -5.39 -3.73 -2.60
C ALA A 35 -4.78 -4.90 -1.84
N ALA A 36 -3.78 -5.59 -2.40
CA ALA A 36 -3.03 -6.62 -1.69
C ALA A 36 -1.98 -6.01 -0.76
N GLY A 37 -1.40 -4.86 -1.11
CA GLY A 37 -0.41 -4.14 -0.30
C GLY A 37 -0.98 -3.19 0.76
N THR A 38 -2.30 -3.10 0.89
CA THR A 38 -2.99 -2.20 1.83
C THR A 38 -2.95 -2.74 3.27
N GLN A 39 -1.78 -2.59 3.88
CA GLN A 39 -1.50 -2.93 5.27
C GLN A 39 -1.12 -1.70 6.08
N THR A 40 -1.44 -1.70 7.38
CA THR A 40 -1.11 -0.60 8.29
C THR A 40 0.39 -0.32 8.32
N SER A 41 1.23 -1.36 8.36
CA SER A 41 2.69 -1.22 8.37
C SER A 41 3.26 -0.52 7.13
N VAL A 42 2.59 -0.65 5.99
CA VAL A 42 2.98 0.02 4.75
C VAL A 42 2.63 1.50 4.84
N ALA A 43 1.43 1.84 5.30
CA ALA A 43 1.02 3.23 5.50
C ALA A 43 1.91 3.95 6.53
N GLU A 44 2.22 3.30 7.65
CA GLU A 44 3.13 3.84 8.68
C GLU A 44 4.51 4.16 8.09
N LYS A 45 5.04 3.27 7.25
CA LYS A 45 6.36 3.48 6.63
C LYS A 45 6.39 4.61 5.61
N ILE A 46 5.28 4.84 4.91
CA ILE A 46 5.14 5.96 3.96
C ILE A 46 5.09 7.29 4.75
N ILE A 47 4.33 7.34 5.85
CA ILE A 47 4.25 8.51 6.72
C ILE A 47 5.62 8.83 7.34
N GLU A 48 6.34 7.83 7.82
CA GLU A 48 7.70 7.98 8.37
C GLU A 48 8.66 8.63 7.37
N LYS A 49 8.45 8.41 6.07
CA LYS A 49 9.25 8.97 4.98
C LYS A 49 8.76 10.32 4.44
N GLU A 50 7.85 10.98 5.16
CA GLU A 50 7.28 12.28 4.75
C GLU A 50 6.65 12.23 3.35
N ALA A 51 5.98 11.11 3.05
CA ALA A 51 5.31 10.86 1.79
C ALA A 51 3.80 10.72 2.00
N ASP A 52 3.04 11.01 0.95
CA ASP A 52 1.58 10.83 0.92
C ASP A 52 1.25 9.46 0.30
N TYR A 53 0.08 8.89 0.61
CA TYR A 53 -0.36 7.63 0.00
C TYR A 53 -1.82 7.62 -0.45
N VAL A 54 -2.07 6.82 -1.49
CA VAL A 54 -3.41 6.40 -1.89
C VAL A 54 -3.39 4.87 -2.01
N LEU A 55 -3.97 4.20 -1.01
CA LEU A 55 -4.01 2.74 -0.91
C LEU A 55 -5.41 2.23 -1.26
N ALA A 56 -5.50 1.26 -2.18
CA ALA A 56 -6.78 0.71 -2.59
C ALA A 56 -7.30 -0.31 -1.55
N VAL A 57 -8.47 -0.11 -0.95
CA VAL A 57 -8.97 -1.07 0.06
C VAL A 57 -9.62 -2.28 -0.61
N LYS A 58 -9.22 -3.50 -0.22
CA LYS A 58 -9.88 -4.73 -0.69
C LYS A 58 -11.24 -4.89 0.01
N ASN A 59 -12.25 -5.31 -0.75
CA ASN A 59 -13.64 -5.49 -0.28
C ASN A 59 -13.84 -6.49 0.89
N ASN A 60 -12.77 -7.18 1.33
CA ASN A 60 -12.82 -8.11 2.47
C ASN A 60 -12.57 -7.42 3.83
N GLN A 61 -12.16 -6.15 3.85
CA GLN A 61 -11.99 -5.38 5.10
C GLN A 61 -13.30 -4.73 5.53
N LYS A 62 -14.11 -5.46 6.31
CA LYS A 62 -15.48 -5.07 6.71
C LYS A 62 -15.55 -3.74 7.47
N THR A 63 -14.60 -3.46 8.36
CA THR A 63 -14.59 -2.23 9.17
C THR A 63 -14.28 -1.00 8.33
N VAL A 64 -13.27 -1.06 7.45
CA VAL A 64 -12.90 0.06 6.57
C VAL A 64 -14.02 0.36 5.56
N ARG A 65 -14.73 -0.68 5.12
CA ARG A 65 -15.92 -0.53 4.27
C ARG A 65 -17.08 0.16 4.98
N ALA A 66 -17.24 -0.03 6.30
CA ALA A 66 -18.28 0.65 7.07
C ALA A 66 -18.00 2.14 7.21
N GLU A 67 -16.73 2.51 7.38
CA GLU A 67 -16.29 3.90 7.58
C GLU A 67 -16.14 4.68 6.26
N MET A 68 -16.05 3.99 5.10
CA MET A 68 -15.88 4.62 3.78
C MET A 68 -17.00 4.25 2.78
N PRO A 69 -18.27 4.59 3.06
CA PRO A 69 -19.39 4.23 2.19
C PRO A 69 -19.27 4.83 0.77
N PHE A 70 -18.67 6.02 0.64
CA PHE A 70 -18.63 6.78 -0.62
C PHE A 70 -17.70 6.18 -1.69
N LEU A 71 -16.59 5.54 -1.31
CA LEU A 71 -15.60 5.02 -2.26
C LEU A 71 -15.89 3.60 -2.74
N THR A 72 -16.94 2.96 -2.20
CA THR A 72 -17.37 1.61 -2.59
C THR A 72 -18.47 1.59 -3.66
N ALA A 73 -18.78 2.75 -4.24
CA ALA A 73 -19.60 2.81 -5.44
C ALA A 73 -18.91 2.00 -6.55
N LYS A 74 -19.56 0.90 -6.96
CA LYS A 74 -19.18 0.07 -8.09
C LYS A 74 -18.75 0.94 -9.28
N CYS A 75 -17.53 0.76 -9.78
CA CYS A 75 -17.36 0.77 -11.23
C CYS A 75 -17.99 -0.52 -11.73
N GLU A 76 -19.13 -0.40 -12.43
CA GLU A 76 -19.64 -1.44 -13.34
C GLU A 76 -18.78 -1.53 -14.60
#